data_AF-A0A3A9Z3D2-F1
#
_entry.id   AF-A0A3A9Z3D2-F1
#
_cell.length_a   1.000
_cell.length_b   1.000
_cell.length_c   1.000
_cell.angle_alpha   90.00
_cell.angle_beta   90.00
_cell.angle_gamma   90.00
#
_symmetry.space_group_name_H-M   'P 1'
#
loop_
_entity.id
_entity.type
_entity.pdbx_description
1 polymer ?
#
loop_
_entity_poly.entity_id
_entity_poly.type
_entity_poly.pdbx_seq_one_letter_code
_entity_poly.pdbx_strand_id
1 'polypeptide(L)'
;MGEGDAASMDVAERLTTRRRGLFRKVVTREAVGVGDRETVVRWLRGLHQEENQTVVIHRPWGSICVVADGRAPTDVMVTDGDRMWYAARPGSGLPQKLPQLSPDQVEHVMLDALTSDTPPRWPEWREF
;
A
#
# COMPACT_ATOMS: atom_id res chain seq x y z
N MET A 1 -24.18 -6.13 -18.14
CA MET A 1 -25.04 -5.72 -17.03
C MET A 1 -24.11 -5.59 -15.84
N GLY A 2 -23.52 -4.46 -15.50
CA GLY A 2 -23.95 -3.08 -15.69
C GLY A 2 -23.95 -2.47 -14.30
N GLU A 3 -22.77 -2.17 -13.76
CA GLU A 3 -22.61 -1.32 -12.58
C GLU A 3 -21.16 -0.82 -12.62
N GLY A 4 -21.02 0.37 -13.21
CA GLY A 4 -19.84 1.19 -13.04
C GLY A 4 -19.77 1.60 -11.59
N ASP A 5 -18.98 0.86 -10.81
CA ASP A 5 -18.62 1.22 -9.45
C ASP A 5 -17.50 2.27 -9.51
N ALA A 6 -17.82 3.43 -10.11
CA ALA A 6 -17.04 4.65 -9.98
C ALA A 6 -17.38 5.34 -8.65
N ALA A 7 -17.60 4.56 -7.60
CA ALA A 7 -17.85 5.03 -6.25
C ALA A 7 -16.50 5.44 -5.64
N SER A 8 -16.27 6.76 -5.59
CA SER A 8 -15.17 7.43 -4.87
C SER A 8 -13.81 6.76 -5.03
N MET A 9 -13.09 7.09 -6.11
CA MET A 9 -11.70 6.63 -6.33
C MET A 9 -10.75 7.00 -5.17
N ASP A 10 -11.12 7.95 -4.32
CA ASP A 10 -10.36 8.39 -3.15
C ASP A 10 -10.73 7.61 -1.88
N VAL A 11 -10.23 6.38 -1.77
CA VAL A 11 -10.45 5.51 -0.61
C VAL A 11 -9.15 4.86 -0.16
N ALA A 12 -8.98 4.70 1.15
CA ALA A 12 -7.91 3.92 1.75
C ALA A 12 -8.47 2.59 2.26
N GLU A 13 -7.77 1.50 2.02
CA GLU A 13 -8.17 0.15 2.34
C GLU A 13 -7.11 -0.59 3.12
N ARG A 14 -7.54 -1.36 4.11
CA ARG A 14 -6.73 -2.38 4.77
C ARG A 14 -7.24 -3.76 4.38
N LEU A 15 -6.38 -4.52 3.73
CA LEU A 15 -6.57 -5.92 3.43
C LEU A 15 -5.80 -6.74 4.46
N THR A 16 -6.48 -7.60 5.20
CA THR A 16 -5.83 -8.54 6.12
C THR A 16 -6.08 -9.95 5.64
N THR A 17 -5.01 -10.69 5.40
CA THR A 17 -5.07 -12.07 4.95
C THR A 17 -4.80 -13.00 6.13
N ARG A 18 -5.78 -13.84 6.50
CA ARG A 18 -5.59 -14.89 7.51
C ARG A 18 -5.81 -16.28 6.91
N ARG A 19 -5.03 -17.26 7.37
CA ARG A 19 -5.28 -18.68 7.07
C ARG A 19 -6.28 -19.22 8.10
N ARG A 20 -7.38 -19.81 7.62
CA ARG A 20 -8.37 -20.51 8.43
C ARG A 20 -8.29 -22.01 8.09
N GLY A 21 -7.68 -22.79 8.98
CA GLY A 21 -7.38 -24.21 8.74
C GLY A 21 -6.27 -24.42 7.70
N LEU A 22 -6.11 -25.65 7.22
CA LEU A 22 -5.00 -26.02 6.32
C LEU A 22 -5.04 -25.39 4.92
N PHE A 23 -6.21 -24.93 4.43
CA PHE A 23 -6.36 -24.56 3.02
C PHE A 23 -7.14 -23.27 2.72
N ARG A 24 -7.84 -22.67 3.69
CA ARG A 24 -8.71 -21.51 3.38
C ARG A 24 -8.02 -20.20 3.70
N LYS A 25 -7.70 -19.41 2.67
CA LYS A 25 -7.30 -18.01 2.80
C LYS A 25 -8.56 -17.16 2.98
N VAL A 26 -8.66 -16.41 4.06
CA VAL A 26 -9.74 -15.44 4.31
C VAL A 26 -9.13 -14.05 4.21
N VAL A 27 -9.69 -13.21 3.36
CA VAL A 27 -9.30 -11.80 3.22
C VAL A 27 -10.40 -10.96 3.84
N THR A 28 -10.06 -10.18 4.86
CA THR A 28 -10.95 -9.16 5.42
C THR A 28 -10.54 -7.79 4.87
N ARG A 29 -11.52 -7.02 4.40
CA ARG A 29 -11.34 -5.66 3.87
C ARG A 29 -11.99 -4.66 4.82
N GLU A 30 -11.24 -3.64 5.18
CA GLU A 30 -11.72 -2.45 5.89
C GLU A 30 -11.39 -1.24 5.02
N ALA A 31 -12.34 -0.33 4.80
CA ALA A 31 -12.17 0.81 3.92
C ALA A 31 -12.62 2.10 4.61
N VAL A 32 -11.85 3.17 4.44
CA VAL A 32 -12.14 4.52 4.94
C VAL A 32 -11.87 5.54 3.85
N GLY A 33 -12.55 6.68 3.88
CA GLY A 33 -12.21 7.79 2.97
C GLY A 33 -10.78 8.30 3.26
N VAL A 34 -10.08 8.79 2.24
CA VAL A 34 -8.70 9.31 2.38
C VAL A 34 -8.56 10.47 3.40
N GLY A 35 -9.67 11.12 3.75
CA GLY A 35 -9.72 12.13 4.81
C GLY A 35 -9.58 11.56 6.24
N ASP A 36 -9.81 10.26 6.45
CA ASP A 36 -9.59 9.60 7.74
C ASP A 36 -8.11 9.20 7.92
N ARG A 37 -7.27 10.24 8.01
CA ARG A 37 -5.83 10.10 8.21
C ARG A 37 -5.50 9.32 9.48
N GLU A 38 -6.26 9.52 10.55
CA GLU A 38 -6.00 8.87 11.85
C GLU A 38 -6.14 7.34 11.76
N THR A 39 -7.17 6.86 11.06
CA THR A 39 -7.34 5.42 10.83
C THR A 39 -6.24 4.85 9.95
N VAL A 40 -5.82 5.55 8.89
CA VAL A 40 -4.73 5.09 8.04
C VAL A 40 -3.39 5.04 8.80
N VAL A 41 -3.05 6.07 9.60
CA VAL A 41 -1.86 6.07 10.47
C VAL A 41 -1.88 4.86 11.42
N ARG A 42 -3.05 4.58 12.03
CA ARG A 42 -3.21 3.43 12.93
C ARG A 42 -2.95 2.11 12.20
N TRP A 43 -3.43 1.95 10.98
CA TRP A 43 -3.16 0.77 10.16
C TRP A 43 -1.69 0.64 9.81
N LEU A 44 -1.04 1.72 9.35
CA LEU A 44 0.38 1.73 8.97
C LEU A 44 1.28 1.36 10.15
N ARG A 45 1.03 1.92 11.34
CA ARG A 45 1.78 1.59 12.57
C ARG A 45 1.49 0.19 13.09
N GLY A 46 0.31 -0.34 12.77
CA GLY A 46 -0.10 -1.70 13.11
C GLY A 46 0.26 -2.75 12.07
N LEU A 47 1.03 -2.41 11.02
CA LEU A 47 1.47 -3.37 10.01
C LEU A 47 2.44 -4.38 10.64
N HIS A 48 1.91 -5.55 10.99
CA HIS A 48 2.69 -6.66 11.50
C HIS A 48 2.96 -7.67 10.39
N GLN A 49 4.25 -8.01 10.20
CA GLN A 49 4.71 -8.99 9.21
C GLN A 49 4.03 -10.36 9.34
N GLU A 50 3.61 -10.73 10.55
CA GLU A 50 2.97 -12.01 10.84
C GLU A 50 1.50 -12.08 10.37
N GLU A 51 0.87 -10.92 10.12
CA GLU A 51 -0.57 -10.85 9.83
C GLU A 51 -0.93 -10.76 8.34
N ASN A 52 0.06 -10.80 7.43
CA ASN A 52 -0.14 -10.67 5.96
C ASN A 52 -1.10 -9.52 5.61
N GLN A 53 -0.74 -8.31 6.03
CA GLN A 53 -1.55 -7.12 5.89
C GLN A 53 -1.06 -6.27 4.71
N THR A 54 -2.00 -5.60 4.05
CA THR A 54 -1.71 -4.63 3.00
C THR A 54 -2.58 -3.42 3.23
N VAL A 55 -1.97 -2.22 3.20
CA VAL A 55 -2.72 -0.96 3.16
C VAL A 55 -2.59 -0.42 1.74
N VAL A 56 -3.73 -0.10 1.12
CA VAL A 56 -3.83 0.44 -0.24
C VAL A 56 -4.51 1.80 -0.15
N ILE A 57 -4.03 2.78 -0.89
CA ILE A 57 -4.69 4.06 -1.09
C ILE A 57 -4.98 4.17 -2.58
N HIS A 58 -6.26 4.28 -2.91
CA HIS A 58 -6.74 4.55 -4.24
C HIS A 58 -6.89 6.07 -4.41
N ARG A 59 -6.48 6.57 -5.58
CA ARG A 59 -6.57 7.97 -6.01
C ARG A 59 -6.87 8.02 -7.52
N PRO A 60 -7.33 9.17 -8.07
CA PRO A 60 -7.53 9.33 -9.51
C PRO A 60 -6.29 9.07 -10.37
N TRP A 61 -5.08 9.26 -9.82
CA TRP A 61 -3.82 9.02 -10.52
C TRP A 61 -3.34 7.57 -10.46
N GLY A 62 -4.01 6.71 -9.69
CA GLY A 62 -3.59 5.32 -9.50
C GLY A 62 -3.77 4.84 -8.06
N SER A 63 -3.07 3.78 -7.72
CA SER A 63 -3.06 3.21 -6.37
C SER A 63 -1.64 3.12 -5.84
N ILE A 64 -1.48 3.38 -4.56
CA ILE A 64 -0.25 3.11 -3.82
C ILE A 64 -0.55 2.11 -2.72
N CYS A 65 0.32 1.13 -2.52
CA CYS A 65 0.15 0.17 -1.45
C CYS A 65 1.44 -0.14 -0.73
N VAL A 66 1.28 -0.62 0.49
CA VAL A 66 2.35 -1.13 1.31
C VAL A 66 2.02 -2.56 1.73
N VAL A 67 2.96 -3.47 1.52
CA VAL A 67 2.77 -4.91 1.78
C VAL A 67 3.60 -5.35 2.97
N ALA A 68 2.93 -5.86 4.00
CA ALA A 68 3.56 -6.59 5.10
C ALA A 68 3.37 -8.10 4.88
N ASP A 69 4.22 -8.69 4.02
CA ASP A 69 4.32 -10.15 3.83
C ASP A 69 5.52 -10.65 4.66
N GLY A 70 5.31 -11.71 5.45
CA GLY A 70 6.25 -12.22 6.46
C GLY A 70 7.61 -12.73 5.95
N ARG A 71 7.96 -12.50 4.67
CA ARG A 71 9.26 -12.81 4.08
C ARG A 71 10.22 -11.62 4.04
N ALA A 72 9.69 -10.40 3.92
CA ALA A 72 10.43 -9.14 3.99
C ALA A 72 9.44 -7.99 4.23
N PRO A 73 9.60 -7.18 5.28
CA PRO A 73 8.68 -6.07 5.52
C PRO A 73 8.76 -4.99 4.44
N THR A 74 7.59 -4.55 3.97
CA THR A 74 7.31 -3.18 3.56
C THR A 74 8.06 -2.69 2.32
N ASP A 75 7.70 -3.27 1.17
CA ASP A 75 7.89 -2.60 -0.12
C ASP A 75 6.64 -1.77 -0.43
N VAL A 76 6.86 -0.57 -0.97
CA VAL A 76 5.78 0.35 -1.35
C VAL A 76 5.67 0.28 -2.87
N MET A 77 4.47 0.04 -3.37
CA MET A 77 4.22 -0.10 -4.79
C MET A 77 3.22 0.95 -5.25
N VAL A 78 3.47 1.53 -6.41
CA VAL A 78 2.55 2.44 -7.10
C VAL A 78 2.12 1.78 -8.41
N THR A 79 0.87 1.91 -8.78
CA THR A 79 0.37 1.52 -10.09
C THR A 79 -0.61 2.57 -10.62
N ASP A 80 -0.56 2.87 -11.90
CA ASP A 80 -1.56 3.69 -12.60
C ASP A 80 -2.66 2.83 -13.24
N GLY A 81 -2.62 1.51 -13.05
CA GLY A 81 -3.51 0.52 -13.67
C GLY A 81 -2.85 -0.25 -14.82
N ASP A 82 -1.89 0.35 -15.52
CA ASP A 82 -1.19 -0.27 -16.66
C ASP A 82 0.24 -0.67 -16.30
N ARG A 83 0.90 0.16 -15.49
CA ARG A 83 2.29 0.01 -15.07
C ARG A 83 2.38 -0.06 -13.56
N MET A 84 3.50 -0.59 -13.10
CA MET A 84 3.75 -0.80 -11.69
C MET A 84 5.19 -0.43 -11.38
N TRP A 85 5.36 0.33 -10.30
CA TRP A 85 6.64 0.75 -9.79
C TRP A 85 6.77 0.36 -8.33
N TYR A 86 7.98 0.07 -7.90
CA TYR A 86 8.31 -0.15 -6.49
C TYR A 86 9.20 0.99 -5.98
N ALA A 87 9.07 1.27 -4.69
CA ALA A 87 9.85 2.27 -4.00
C ALA A 87 11.29 1.79 -3.85
N ALA A 88 12.25 2.58 -4.30
CA ALA A 88 13.67 2.35 -4.10
C ALA A 88 14.27 3.54 -3.35
N ARG A 89 15.17 3.27 -2.40
CA ARG A 89 15.98 4.34 -1.80
C ARG A 89 16.93 4.89 -2.87
N PRO A 90 17.07 6.23 -3.02
CA PRO A 90 17.99 6.81 -4.00
C PRO A 90 19.40 6.25 -3.86
N GLY A 91 19.96 5.74 -4.96
CA GLY A 91 21.29 5.12 -4.99
C GLY A 91 21.39 3.72 -4.35
N SER A 92 20.26 3.11 -3.96
CA SER A 92 20.23 1.73 -3.43
C SER A 92 20.45 0.72 -4.55
N GLY A 93 21.39 -0.21 -4.31
CA GLY A 93 21.55 -1.46 -5.07
C GLY A 93 20.91 -2.66 -4.38
N LEU A 94 20.10 -2.46 -3.34
CA LEU A 94 19.44 -3.55 -2.64
C LEU A 94 18.49 -4.28 -3.60
N PRO A 95 18.51 -5.63 -3.64
CA PRO A 95 17.51 -6.39 -4.36
C PRO A 95 16.10 -6.01 -3.90
N GLN A 96 15.15 -5.96 -4.83
CA GLN A 96 13.73 -5.66 -4.56
C GLN A 96 13.12 -6.51 -3.43
N LYS A 97 13.62 -7.74 -3.24
CA LYS A 97 13.17 -8.65 -2.18
C LYS A 97 13.52 -8.19 -0.76
N LEU A 98 14.28 -7.10 -0.61
CA LEU A 98 14.63 -6.51 0.67
C LEU A 98 13.90 -5.17 0.86
N PRO A 99 13.55 -4.83 2.12
CA PRO A 99 12.93 -3.54 2.45
C PRO A 99 13.79 -2.39 1.90
N GLN A 100 13.19 -1.56 1.05
CA GLN A 100 13.90 -0.42 0.44
C GLN A 100 13.82 0.84 1.31
N LEU A 101 12.74 0.96 2.10
CA LEU A 101 12.45 2.10 2.96
C LEU A 101 12.37 1.67 4.43
N SER A 102 12.67 2.59 5.35
CA SER A 102 12.36 2.39 6.76
C SER A 102 10.85 2.54 7.04
N PRO A 103 10.33 2.01 8.17
CA PRO A 103 8.92 2.20 8.54
C PRO A 103 8.47 3.66 8.55
N ASP A 104 9.29 4.57 9.07
CA ASP A 104 8.98 6.00 9.10
C ASP A 104 8.88 6.62 7.69
N GLN A 105 9.75 6.16 6.77
CA GLN A 105 9.74 6.60 5.37
C GLN A 105 8.51 6.08 4.63
N VAL A 106 8.09 4.85 4.92
CA VAL A 106 6.85 4.28 4.41
C VAL A 106 5.64 5.06 4.93
N GLU A 107 5.58 5.32 6.24
CA GLU A 107 4.51 6.15 6.83
C GLU A 107 4.47 7.51 6.12
N HIS A 108 5.61 8.16 5.91
CA HIS A 108 5.67 9.44 5.20
C HIS A 108 5.10 9.37 3.78
N VAL A 109 5.52 8.39 2.96
CA VAL A 109 5.09 8.24 1.56
C VAL A 109 3.59 7.94 1.47
N MET A 110 3.09 7.04 2.33
CA MET A 110 1.67 6.68 2.35
C MET A 110 0.81 7.86 2.82
N LEU A 111 1.27 8.66 3.77
CA LEU A 111 0.55 9.85 4.22
C LEU A 111 0.56 10.97 3.18
N ASP A 112 1.64 11.14 2.43
CA ASP A 112 1.68 12.09 1.31
C ASP A 112 0.62 11.74 0.26
N ALA A 113 0.47 10.45 -0.06
CA ALA A 113 -0.52 9.96 -1.01
C ALA A 113 -1.99 10.16 -0.58
N LEU A 114 -2.27 10.30 0.73
CA LEU A 114 -3.62 10.63 1.20
C LEU A 114 -4.05 12.05 0.80
N THR A 115 -3.10 12.95 0.62
CA THR A 115 -3.35 14.36 0.32
C THR A 115 -2.97 14.78 -1.09
N SER A 116 -2.16 13.97 -1.79
CA SER A 116 -1.62 14.33 -3.09
C SER A 116 -2.56 13.99 -4.25
N ASP A 117 -2.74 14.96 -5.14
CA ASP A 117 -3.46 14.79 -6.41
C ASP A 117 -2.57 14.26 -7.55
N THR A 118 -1.30 14.00 -7.26
CA THR A 118 -0.35 13.37 -8.17
C THR A 118 0.37 12.20 -7.48
N PRO A 119 0.95 11.25 -8.23
CA PRO A 119 1.79 10.22 -7.62
C PRO A 119 2.90 10.85 -6.76
N PRO A 120 3.25 10.28 -5.59
CA PRO A 120 4.29 10.85 -4.73
C PRO A 120 5.61 10.97 -5.49
N ARG A 121 6.31 12.09 -5.33
CA ARG A 121 7.59 12.33 -6.06
C ARG A 121 8.79 11.65 -5.42
N TRP A 122 8.66 11.26 -4.17
CA TRP A 122 9.68 10.57 -3.39
C TRP A 122 9.04 9.28 -2.84
N PRO A 123 9.76 8.15 -2.81
CA PRO A 123 11.18 7.94 -3.11
C PRO A 123 11.46 7.77 -4.62
N GLU A 124 12.60 7.17 -4.99
CA GLU A 124 12.85 6.80 -6.39
C GLU A 124 11.89 5.67 -6.78
N TRP A 125 11.19 5.80 -7.91
CA TRP A 125 10.29 4.77 -8.42
C TRP A 125 10.97 3.97 -9.52
N ARG A 126 11.09 2.66 -9.33
CA ARG A 126 11.65 1.75 -10.34
C ARG A 126 10.56 0.85 -10.87
N GLU A 127 10.49 0.72 -12.20
CA GLU A 127 9.49 -0.10 -12.87
C GLU A 127 9.73 -1.59 -12.56
N PHE A 128 8.63 -2.34 -12.39
CA PHE A 128 8.64 -3.77 -12.09
C PHE A 128 9.00 -4.62 -13.32
#